data_AF-C4LGX3-F1
#
_entry.id   AF-C4LGX3-F1
#
_cell.length_a   1.000
_cell.length_b   1.000
_cell.length_c   1.000
_cell.angle_alpha   90.00
_cell.angle_beta   90.00
_cell.angle_gamma   90.00
#
_symmetry.space_group_name_H-M   'P 1'
#
loop_
_entity.id
_entity.type
_entity.pdbx_description
1 polymer ?
#
loop_
_entity_poly.entity_id
_entity_poly.type
_entity_poly.pdbx_seq_one_letter_code
_entity_poly.pdbx_strand_id
1 'polypeptide(L)'
;MVLQRKTPGWWLWARFHRLPHDIVIAVVSTLALRMAILLTLESNGGTIEIEPLWLSFIASLPLVFIFSHETKPDLCAPRPLIRRRLILLGSAVITGAVVSIACYPTNLTDFGFIAVFRNILVFLTLGLLGRELLGQTRIWILPLIATAGSMLFSWPQYPTVWDTVYGALRSPGSFYSDGTIDLSIPLCLGSFILLSVIYLRQDTVGRGRFHANQQSNIFSRSTVYRAGNIPVAQLRARGWRRITQQIAIGLIITISDSYYLLQDKKNWGGSPAELASTCLNGIFVFGSVAMAVGTFVGQTRWRTGIAVWEKLSNYTTIALLKKPALSVTTAVLIPIITVSVIALAANSWFLISHDVSSSVVVAGTSSATTTIGAFLIIVAVLALTGVAIGHKRKGIWVPSVAFILTLIVLIVGHSQVDHVSTDRRDKLTACASIPELNRQVCSSETNAPFLHAAARTLSDLYADAPAKQYLPQTLYLVNNAFAPSDSPMAKFGLYRKRSLAVPQALPSTDISSELGQTIGNSCKDVQASSALYLATPAPGSPDNPPPPEEDLIQLQHCLNGQ
;
A
#
# COMPACT_ATOMS: atom_id res chain seq x y z
N MET A 1 -55.34 -20.22 -3.64
CA MET A 1 -55.09 -18.79 -3.43
C MET A 1 -53.70 -18.61 -2.84
N VAL A 2 -52.72 -18.22 -3.66
CA VAL A 2 -51.37 -17.88 -3.18
C VAL A 2 -51.40 -16.40 -2.80
N LEU A 3 -51.25 -16.11 -1.51
CA LEU A 3 -51.04 -14.75 -1.00
C LEU A 3 -49.73 -14.20 -1.60
N GLN A 4 -49.81 -13.59 -2.78
CA GLN A 4 -48.78 -12.65 -3.25
C GLN A 4 -48.79 -11.48 -2.27
N ARG A 5 -47.93 -11.53 -1.25
CA ARG A 5 -47.60 -10.33 -0.46
C ARG A 5 -47.16 -9.26 -1.46
N LYS A 6 -48.00 -8.24 -1.64
CA LYS A 6 -47.67 -7.03 -2.39
C LYS A 6 -46.48 -6.39 -1.69
N THR A 7 -45.26 -6.76 -2.08
CA THR A 7 -44.06 -6.08 -1.62
C THR A 7 -44.19 -4.62 -2.02
N PRO A 8 -44.07 -3.66 -1.08
CA PRO A 8 -44.26 -2.26 -1.38
C PRO A 8 -43.27 -1.82 -2.46
N GLY A 9 -43.71 -0.96 -3.39
CA GLY A 9 -42.92 -0.62 -4.59
C GLY A 9 -41.54 -0.02 -4.29
N TRP A 10 -41.34 0.57 -3.12
CA TRP A 10 -40.03 1.06 -2.67
C TRP A 10 -39.05 -0.08 -2.36
N TRP A 11 -39.53 -1.21 -1.80
CA TRP A 11 -38.70 -2.37 -1.47
C TRP A 11 -38.21 -3.08 -2.73
N LEU A 12 -39.08 -3.18 -3.73
CA LEU A 12 -38.74 -3.72 -5.05
C LEU A 12 -37.69 -2.86 -5.76
N TRP A 13 -37.84 -1.53 -5.68
CA TRP A 13 -36.85 -0.56 -6.18
C TRP A 13 -35.51 -0.65 -5.42
N ALA A 14 -35.53 -0.71 -4.09
CA ALA A 14 -34.32 -0.86 -3.28
C ALA A 14 -33.59 -2.17 -3.57
N ARG A 15 -34.33 -3.28 -3.74
CA ARG A 15 -33.78 -4.58 -4.13
C ARG A 15 -33.19 -4.57 -5.54
N PHE A 16 -33.81 -3.85 -6.47
CA PHE A 16 -33.29 -3.68 -7.83
C PHE A 16 -31.94 -2.96 -7.83
N HIS A 17 -31.81 -1.89 -7.03
CA HIS A 17 -30.54 -1.21 -6.79
C HIS A 17 -29.59 -1.97 -5.87
N ARG A 18 -29.98 -3.16 -5.37
CA ARG A 18 -29.23 -3.96 -4.38
C ARG A 18 -28.89 -3.20 -3.10
N LEU A 19 -29.62 -2.13 -2.81
CA LEU A 19 -29.39 -1.21 -1.71
C LEU A 19 -29.17 -1.92 -0.35
N PRO A 20 -30.09 -2.79 0.14
CA PRO A 20 -29.89 -3.43 1.45
C PRO A 20 -28.71 -4.41 1.45
N HIS A 21 -28.45 -5.06 0.32
CA HIS A 21 -27.34 -6.01 0.20
C HIS A 21 -25.98 -5.28 0.25
N ASP A 22 -25.86 -4.18 -0.48
CA ASP A 22 -24.60 -3.41 -0.55
C ASP A 22 -24.32 -2.67 0.76
N ILE A 23 -25.35 -2.18 1.46
CA ILE A 23 -25.22 -1.61 2.82
C ILE A 23 -24.72 -2.66 3.80
N VAL A 24 -25.34 -3.85 3.84
CA VAL A 24 -24.93 -4.92 4.77
C VAL A 24 -23.49 -5.35 4.50
N ILE A 25 -23.10 -5.50 3.22
CA ILE A 25 -21.71 -5.85 2.88
C ILE A 25 -20.75 -4.76 3.34
N ALA A 26 -21.04 -3.49 3.08
CA ALA A 26 -20.19 -2.38 3.52
C ALA A 26 -19.97 -2.43 5.03
N VAL A 27 -21.05 -2.52 5.82
CA VAL A 27 -20.97 -2.55 7.29
C VAL A 27 -20.20 -3.77 7.78
N VAL A 28 -20.58 -4.98 7.34
CA VAL A 28 -19.97 -6.22 7.86
C VAL A 28 -18.50 -6.33 7.45
N SER A 29 -18.15 -6.00 6.20
CA SER A 29 -16.76 -6.09 5.74
C SER A 29 -15.85 -5.05 6.41
N THR A 30 -16.32 -3.83 6.64
CA THR A 30 -15.52 -2.81 7.33
C THR A 30 -15.33 -3.15 8.80
N LEU A 31 -16.37 -3.63 9.49
CA LEU A 31 -16.25 -4.08 10.88
C LEU A 31 -15.32 -5.29 11.01
N ALA A 32 -15.39 -6.24 10.07
CA ALA A 32 -14.48 -7.38 10.04
C ALA A 32 -13.02 -6.94 9.85
N LEU A 33 -12.76 -5.96 8.96
CA LEU A 33 -11.42 -5.39 8.82
C LEU A 33 -10.97 -4.69 10.11
N ARG A 34 -11.81 -3.83 10.71
CA ARG A 34 -11.46 -3.12 11.96
C ARG A 34 -11.09 -4.11 13.06
N MET A 35 -11.89 -5.17 13.23
CA MET A 35 -11.58 -6.22 14.21
C MET A 35 -10.28 -6.95 13.88
N ALA A 36 -10.00 -7.25 12.61
CA ALA A 36 -8.75 -7.88 12.22
C ALA A 36 -7.54 -6.98 12.55
N ILE A 37 -7.63 -5.69 12.24
CA ILE A 37 -6.56 -4.71 12.52
C ILE A 37 -6.33 -4.59 14.03
N LEU A 38 -7.41 -4.42 14.81
CA LEU A 38 -7.36 -4.36 16.28
C LEU A 38 -6.65 -5.58 16.88
N LEU A 39 -6.99 -6.78 16.40
CA LEU A 39 -6.48 -8.03 16.96
C LEU A 39 -5.04 -8.36 16.53
N THR A 40 -4.55 -7.79 15.43
CA THR A 40 -3.28 -8.21 14.83
C THR A 40 -2.19 -7.13 14.78
N LEU A 41 -2.57 -5.86 14.71
CA LEU A 41 -1.63 -4.76 14.48
C LEU A 41 -1.65 -3.70 15.60
N GLU A 42 -2.82 -3.44 16.21
CA GLU A 42 -2.92 -2.47 17.32
C GLU A 42 -2.67 -3.05 18.71
N SER A 43 -2.43 -4.37 18.83
CA SER A 43 -2.16 -5.04 20.11
C SER A 43 -0.94 -4.48 20.85
N ASN A 44 -0.06 -3.78 20.14
CA ASN A 44 1.17 -3.20 20.66
C ASN A 44 1.05 -1.70 21.02
N GLY A 45 -0.16 -1.12 21.00
CA GLY A 45 -0.41 0.26 21.39
C GLY A 45 -0.05 1.33 20.35
N GLY A 46 0.29 0.94 19.12
CA GLY A 46 0.56 1.86 18.00
C GLY A 46 -0.70 2.20 17.21
N THR A 47 -0.85 3.45 16.79
CA THR A 47 -1.88 3.89 15.83
C THR A 47 -1.40 3.67 14.40
N ILE A 48 -2.27 3.11 13.56
CA ILE A 48 -1.92 2.78 12.17
C ILE A 48 -2.48 3.87 11.26
N GLU A 49 -1.62 4.79 10.82
CA GLU A 49 -2.01 5.93 9.95
C GLU A 49 -2.70 5.52 8.65
N ILE A 50 -2.49 4.27 8.16
CA ILE A 50 -3.12 3.77 6.94
C ILE A 50 -4.52 3.19 7.17
N GLU A 51 -4.89 2.89 8.41
CA GLU A 51 -6.14 2.21 8.72
C GLU A 51 -7.37 2.98 8.19
N PRO A 52 -7.50 4.32 8.40
CA PRO A 52 -8.68 5.04 7.94
C PRO A 52 -8.90 4.94 6.44
N LEU A 53 -7.82 4.84 5.65
CA LEU A 53 -7.86 4.62 4.20
C LEU A 53 -8.46 3.25 3.86
N TRP A 54 -8.03 2.19 4.56
CA TRP A 54 -8.53 0.84 4.32
C TRP A 54 -10.00 0.70 4.70
N LEU A 55 -10.38 1.18 5.89
CA LEU A 55 -11.76 1.11 6.37
C LEU A 55 -12.73 1.88 5.44
N SER A 56 -12.36 3.10 5.06
CA SER A 56 -13.16 3.95 4.17
C SER A 56 -13.29 3.37 2.76
N PHE A 57 -12.24 2.76 2.21
CA PHE A 57 -12.31 2.09 0.91
C PHE A 57 -13.25 0.88 0.95
N ILE A 58 -13.11 0.01 1.97
CA ILE A 58 -13.98 -1.15 2.13
C ILE A 58 -15.45 -0.74 2.30
N ALA A 59 -15.69 0.32 3.09
CA ALA A 59 -17.05 0.82 3.32
C ALA A 59 -17.68 1.40 2.05
N SER A 60 -16.93 2.21 1.31
CA SER A 60 -17.45 2.95 0.15
C SER A 60 -17.64 2.08 -1.09
N LEU A 61 -16.85 1.03 -1.27
CA LEU A 61 -16.83 0.26 -2.50
C LEU A 61 -18.15 -0.47 -2.82
N PRO A 62 -18.81 -1.17 -1.87
CA PRO A 62 -20.17 -1.67 -2.07
C PRO A 62 -21.17 -0.53 -2.31
N LEU A 63 -21.04 0.58 -1.57
CA LEU A 63 -21.97 1.71 -1.68
C LEU A 63 -21.94 2.37 -3.05
N VAL A 64 -20.77 2.43 -3.71
CA VAL A 64 -20.65 2.93 -5.09
C VAL A 64 -21.49 2.09 -6.06
N PHE A 65 -21.64 0.78 -5.84
CA PHE A 65 -22.42 -0.09 -6.75
C PHE A 65 -23.91 0.19 -6.75
N ILE A 66 -24.45 0.83 -5.71
CA ILE A 66 -25.84 1.30 -5.66
C ILE A 66 -26.16 2.19 -6.88
N PHE A 67 -25.17 2.97 -7.35
CA PHE A 67 -25.30 3.88 -8.50
C PHE A 67 -25.08 3.19 -9.85
N SER A 68 -24.68 1.92 -9.89
CA SER A 68 -24.42 1.19 -11.14
C SER A 68 -25.68 0.62 -11.79
N HIS A 69 -26.80 0.60 -11.05
CA HIS A 69 -28.04 -0.07 -11.44
C HIS A 69 -29.14 0.86 -11.99
N GLU A 70 -28.83 2.11 -12.33
CA GLU A 70 -29.79 2.97 -13.03
C GLU A 70 -30.03 2.49 -14.46
N THR A 71 -31.26 2.11 -14.77
CA THR A 71 -31.63 1.58 -16.09
C THR A 71 -32.45 2.57 -16.92
N LYS A 72 -32.51 2.37 -18.25
CA LYS A 72 -33.31 3.23 -19.15
C LYS A 72 -34.79 3.38 -18.72
N PRO A 73 -35.47 2.34 -18.22
CA PRO A 73 -36.82 2.48 -17.65
C PRO A 73 -36.88 3.40 -16.44
N ASP A 74 -35.82 3.51 -15.62
CA ASP A 74 -35.79 4.43 -14.50
C ASP A 74 -35.76 5.89 -14.95
N LEU A 75 -35.08 6.18 -16.06
CA LEU A 75 -35.00 7.51 -16.68
C LEU A 75 -36.35 7.94 -17.26
N CYS A 76 -37.16 6.99 -17.73
CA CYS A 76 -38.47 7.25 -18.35
C CYS A 76 -39.65 7.12 -17.37
N ALA A 77 -39.38 6.80 -16.10
CA ALA A 77 -40.45 6.63 -15.11
C ALA A 77 -41.10 7.99 -14.75
N PRO A 78 -42.42 8.04 -14.52
CA PRO A 78 -43.15 9.28 -14.23
C PRO A 78 -42.82 9.91 -12.87
N ARG A 79 -41.94 9.29 -12.08
CA ARG A 79 -41.55 9.75 -10.74
C ARG A 79 -40.27 10.58 -10.81
N PRO A 80 -40.15 11.63 -9.97
CA PRO A 80 -39.00 12.52 -9.98
C PRO A 80 -37.70 11.74 -9.78
N LEU A 81 -36.85 11.74 -10.80
CA LEU A 81 -35.56 11.06 -10.81
C LEU A 81 -34.62 11.62 -9.73
N ILE A 82 -34.63 12.95 -9.57
CA ILE A 82 -33.87 13.68 -8.54
C ILE A 82 -34.15 13.12 -7.15
N ARG A 83 -35.42 12.88 -6.80
CA ARG A 83 -35.78 12.36 -5.46
C ARG A 83 -35.24 10.95 -5.23
N ARG A 84 -35.27 10.09 -6.25
CA ARG A 84 -34.70 8.73 -6.16
C ARG A 84 -33.18 8.76 -6.02
N ARG A 85 -32.50 9.57 -6.84
CA ARG A 85 -31.05 9.78 -6.74
C ARG A 85 -30.63 10.33 -5.39
N LEU A 86 -31.41 11.25 -4.83
CA LEU A 86 -31.18 11.82 -3.51
C LEU A 86 -31.34 10.76 -2.41
N ILE A 87 -32.32 9.86 -2.52
CA ILE A 87 -32.46 8.72 -1.59
C ILE A 87 -31.23 7.79 -1.67
N LEU A 88 -30.77 7.44 -2.87
CA LEU A 88 -29.58 6.60 -3.03
C LEU A 88 -28.33 7.28 -2.44
N LEU A 89 -28.11 8.55 -2.80
CA LEU A 89 -26.98 9.33 -2.29
C LEU A 89 -27.03 9.47 -0.76
N GLY A 90 -28.19 9.86 -0.23
CA GLY A 90 -28.42 10.00 1.21
C GLY A 90 -28.20 8.69 1.95
N SER A 91 -28.67 7.56 1.42
CA SER A 91 -28.45 6.25 2.03
C SER A 91 -26.97 5.85 2.08
N ALA A 92 -26.20 6.14 1.03
CA ALA A 92 -24.76 5.90 1.00
C ALA A 92 -24.01 6.79 2.00
N VAL A 93 -24.34 8.08 2.07
CA VAL A 93 -23.73 9.03 3.02
C VAL A 93 -24.05 8.66 4.47
N ILE A 94 -25.31 8.36 4.78
CA ILE A 94 -25.73 7.95 6.13
C ILE A 94 -25.03 6.65 6.53
N THR A 95 -24.96 5.67 5.62
CA THR A 95 -24.24 4.41 5.89
C THR A 95 -22.75 4.69 6.15
N GLY A 96 -22.13 5.57 5.36
CA GLY A 96 -20.75 5.99 5.58
C GLY A 96 -20.53 6.60 6.96
N ALA A 97 -21.41 7.50 7.39
CA ALA A 97 -21.34 8.10 8.73
C ALA A 97 -21.49 7.04 9.84
N VAL A 98 -22.45 6.12 9.70
CA VAL A 98 -22.65 5.02 10.67
C VAL A 98 -21.42 4.13 10.77
N VAL A 99 -20.81 3.77 9.63
CA VAL A 99 -19.60 2.95 9.61
C VAL A 99 -18.43 3.68 10.25
N SER A 100 -18.24 4.97 9.97
CA SER A 100 -17.19 5.77 10.61
C SER A 100 -17.36 5.83 12.13
N ILE A 101 -18.59 6.05 12.62
CA ILE A 101 -18.88 6.08 14.08
C ILE A 101 -18.62 4.70 14.70
N ALA A 102 -19.02 3.63 14.03
CA ALA A 102 -18.83 2.27 14.54
C ALA A 102 -17.35 1.87 14.62
N CYS A 103 -16.51 2.35 13.70
CA CYS A 103 -15.07 2.08 13.72
C CYS A 103 -14.32 2.94 14.74
N TYR A 104 -14.73 4.20 14.91
CA TYR A 104 -14.12 5.17 15.82
C TYR A 104 -15.19 5.88 16.66
N PRO A 105 -15.73 5.23 17.70
CA PRO A 105 -16.79 5.81 18.52
C PRO A 105 -16.30 6.94 19.42
N THR A 106 -15.01 6.94 19.79
CA THR A 106 -14.41 7.89 20.74
C THR A 106 -13.37 8.81 20.10
N ASN A 107 -12.70 8.37 19.02
CA ASN A 107 -11.72 9.20 18.31
C ASN A 107 -12.40 9.94 17.16
N LEU A 108 -12.76 11.21 17.38
CA LEU A 108 -13.40 12.04 16.37
C LEU A 108 -12.40 12.65 15.38
N THR A 109 -11.16 12.88 15.79
CA THR A 109 -10.19 13.71 15.07
C THR A 109 -9.09 12.86 14.42
N ASP A 110 -7.83 12.99 14.83
CA ASP A 110 -6.67 12.48 14.10
C ASP A 110 -6.79 10.99 13.80
N PHE A 111 -6.79 10.67 12.49
CA PHE A 111 -6.96 9.32 11.96
C PHE A 111 -8.21 8.59 12.49
N GLY A 112 -9.25 9.33 12.88
CA GLY A 112 -10.48 8.82 13.47
C GLY A 112 -11.71 8.96 12.56
N PHE A 113 -12.86 9.24 13.17
CA PHE A 113 -14.16 9.36 12.49
C PHE A 113 -14.13 10.28 11.27
N ILE A 114 -13.56 11.50 11.42
CA ILE A 114 -13.55 12.51 10.34
C ILE A 114 -12.74 12.01 9.14
N ALA A 115 -11.57 11.41 9.35
CA ALA A 115 -10.73 10.87 8.28
C ALA A 115 -11.47 9.78 7.49
N VAL A 116 -12.10 8.81 8.18
CA VAL A 116 -12.86 7.74 7.54
C VAL A 116 -14.04 8.31 6.76
N PHE A 117 -14.83 9.20 7.38
CA PHE A 117 -16.02 9.76 6.74
C PHE A 117 -15.67 10.60 5.50
N ARG A 118 -14.68 11.48 5.63
CA ARG A 118 -14.11 12.27 4.52
C ARG A 118 -13.71 11.36 3.37
N ASN A 119 -12.93 10.31 3.64
CA ASN A 119 -12.46 9.39 2.61
C ASN A 119 -13.62 8.62 1.95
N ILE A 120 -14.64 8.22 2.71
CA ILE A 120 -15.86 7.60 2.13
C ILE A 120 -16.52 8.56 1.13
N LEU A 121 -16.66 9.84 1.48
CA LEU A 121 -17.24 10.85 0.57
C LEU A 121 -16.40 10.96 -0.72
N VAL A 122 -15.07 11.02 -0.62
CA VAL A 122 -14.19 11.04 -1.81
C VAL A 122 -14.37 9.79 -2.66
N PHE A 123 -14.41 8.59 -2.06
CA PHE A 123 -14.58 7.37 -2.82
C PHE A 123 -15.95 7.28 -3.49
N LEU A 124 -17.01 7.79 -2.85
CA LEU A 124 -18.32 7.96 -3.50
C LEU A 124 -18.21 8.94 -4.69
N THR A 125 -17.52 10.07 -4.53
CA THR A 125 -17.23 11.03 -5.60
C THR A 125 -16.49 10.38 -6.76
N LEU A 126 -15.41 9.65 -6.50
CA LEU A 126 -14.63 8.94 -7.52
C LEU A 126 -15.46 7.84 -8.17
N GLY A 127 -16.35 7.19 -7.43
CA GLY A 127 -17.33 6.26 -7.97
C GLY A 127 -18.27 6.93 -8.97
N LEU A 128 -18.90 8.05 -8.59
CA LEU A 128 -19.74 8.84 -9.49
C LEU A 128 -18.97 9.33 -10.72
N LEU A 129 -17.76 9.84 -10.55
CA LEU A 129 -16.89 10.25 -11.66
C LEU A 129 -16.55 9.07 -12.57
N GLY A 130 -16.26 7.90 -11.98
CA GLY A 130 -15.94 6.68 -12.71
C GLY A 130 -17.13 6.17 -13.52
N ARG A 131 -18.35 6.36 -13.01
CA ARG A 131 -19.58 6.09 -13.75
C ARG A 131 -19.66 6.93 -15.01
N GLU A 132 -19.35 8.22 -14.92
CA GLU A 132 -19.40 9.17 -16.04
C GLU A 132 -18.30 8.93 -17.07
N LEU A 133 -17.05 8.75 -16.61
CA LEU A 133 -15.88 8.64 -17.50
C LEU A 133 -15.69 7.23 -18.07
N LEU A 134 -15.93 6.19 -17.26
CA LEU A 134 -15.58 4.80 -17.58
C LEU A 134 -16.81 3.91 -17.82
N GLY A 135 -18.00 4.42 -17.50
CA GLY A 135 -19.28 3.73 -17.61
C GLY A 135 -19.64 2.90 -16.37
N GLN A 136 -20.92 2.55 -16.23
CA GLN A 136 -21.51 1.87 -15.07
C GLN A 136 -20.78 0.59 -14.64
N THR A 137 -20.22 -0.18 -15.58
CA THR A 137 -19.54 -1.46 -15.27
C THR A 137 -18.13 -1.30 -14.69
N ARG A 138 -17.59 -0.08 -14.71
CA ARG A 138 -16.22 0.27 -14.31
C ARG A 138 -16.19 1.32 -13.20
N ILE A 139 -17.32 1.51 -12.53
CA ILE A 139 -17.53 2.51 -11.49
C ILE A 139 -16.53 2.40 -10.31
N TRP A 140 -15.99 1.19 -10.07
CA TRP A 140 -15.04 0.88 -9.00
C TRP A 140 -13.57 1.18 -9.35
N ILE A 141 -13.24 1.46 -10.61
CA ILE A 141 -11.84 1.62 -11.04
C ILE A 141 -11.20 2.86 -10.43
N LEU A 142 -11.87 4.02 -10.46
CA LEU A 142 -11.30 5.25 -9.90
C LEU A 142 -11.10 5.19 -8.38
N PRO A 143 -12.08 4.68 -7.58
CA PRO A 143 -11.83 4.42 -6.16
C PRO A 143 -10.63 3.51 -5.92
N LEU A 144 -10.51 2.40 -6.67
CA LEU A 144 -9.38 1.47 -6.52
C LEU A 144 -8.04 2.15 -6.84
N ILE A 145 -7.95 2.92 -7.93
CA ILE A 145 -6.73 3.65 -8.30
C ILE A 145 -6.35 4.63 -7.20
N ALA A 146 -7.32 5.37 -6.64
CA ALA A 146 -7.04 6.32 -5.57
C ALA A 146 -6.58 5.64 -4.29
N THR A 147 -7.18 4.50 -3.91
CA THR A 147 -6.73 3.72 -2.74
C THR A 147 -5.35 3.14 -2.95
N ALA A 148 -5.11 2.45 -4.06
CA ALA A 148 -3.80 1.86 -4.37
C ALA A 148 -2.72 2.93 -4.50
N GLY A 149 -3.04 4.06 -5.15
CA GLY A 149 -2.16 5.22 -5.20
C GLY A 149 -1.83 5.73 -3.81
N SER A 150 -2.83 5.96 -2.95
CA SER A 150 -2.64 6.47 -1.58
C SER A 150 -1.85 5.52 -0.67
N MET A 151 -1.88 4.21 -0.95
CA MET A 151 -1.05 3.23 -0.23
C MET A 151 0.45 3.37 -0.55
N LEU A 152 0.82 3.98 -1.68
CA LEU A 152 2.22 4.21 -2.06
C LEU A 152 2.86 5.42 -1.33
N PHE A 153 2.06 6.21 -0.61
CA PHE A 153 2.52 7.39 0.12
C PHE A 153 2.42 7.15 1.63
N SER A 154 3.45 7.55 2.37
CA SER A 154 3.38 7.73 3.83
C SER A 154 2.94 9.15 4.16
N TRP A 155 2.30 9.35 5.32
CA TRP A 155 2.02 10.70 5.79
C TRP A 155 3.33 11.33 6.33
N PRO A 156 3.67 12.57 5.96
CA PRO A 156 4.89 13.22 6.44
C PRO A 156 4.77 13.63 7.90
N GLN A 157 5.87 13.56 8.64
CA GLN A 157 5.94 13.98 10.04
C GLN A 157 5.77 15.50 10.22
N TYR A 158 6.15 16.30 9.21
CA TYR A 158 5.93 17.74 9.18
C TYR A 158 5.15 18.08 7.91
N PRO A 159 3.81 17.94 7.91
CA PRO A 159 3.01 18.13 6.73
C PRO A 159 3.01 19.59 6.29
N THR A 160 3.09 19.81 4.99
CA THR A 160 2.81 21.09 4.36
C THR A 160 1.36 21.13 3.86
N VAL A 161 0.87 22.34 3.54
CA VAL A 161 -0.47 22.51 2.94
C VAL A 161 -0.64 21.66 1.67
N TRP A 162 0.42 21.49 0.88
CA TRP A 162 0.37 20.66 -0.33
C TRP A 162 0.24 19.16 -0.03
N ASP A 163 0.80 18.69 1.07
CA ASP A 163 0.67 17.29 1.49
C ASP A 163 -0.78 16.96 1.85
N THR A 164 -1.54 17.94 2.38
CA THR A 164 -2.98 17.78 2.66
C THR A 164 -3.84 17.76 1.39
N VAL A 165 -3.35 18.34 0.29
CA VAL A 165 -4.06 18.37 -1.02
C VAL A 165 -3.79 17.09 -1.81
N TYR A 166 -2.52 16.72 -1.99
CA TYR A 166 -2.15 15.52 -2.76
C TYR A 166 -2.33 14.24 -1.95
N GLY A 167 -2.05 14.30 -0.64
CA GLY A 167 -2.24 13.22 0.32
C GLY A 167 -3.59 13.27 1.03
N ALA A 168 -4.62 13.90 0.44
CA ALA A 168 -5.91 14.12 1.08
C ALA A 168 -6.61 12.86 1.62
N LEU A 169 -6.30 11.67 1.06
CA LEU A 169 -6.82 10.39 1.54
C LEU A 169 -6.04 9.82 2.75
N ARG A 170 -4.83 10.32 2.98
CA ARG A 170 -3.91 9.94 4.06
C ARG A 170 -3.85 10.96 5.19
N SER A 171 -4.38 12.16 4.99
CA SER A 171 -4.33 13.19 6.02
C SER A 171 -5.15 12.82 7.26
N PRO A 172 -4.72 13.28 8.45
CA PRO A 172 -5.31 12.90 9.73
C PRO A 172 -6.77 13.32 9.87
N GLY A 173 -7.24 14.32 9.11
CA GLY A 173 -8.64 14.74 9.17
C GLY A 173 -8.95 15.59 10.42
N SER A 174 -7.95 16.27 10.96
CA SER A 174 -8.10 17.34 11.93
C SER A 174 -8.19 18.70 11.23
N PHE A 175 -8.73 19.73 11.89
CA PHE A 175 -8.74 21.09 11.30
C PHE A 175 -7.33 21.69 11.17
N TYR A 176 -6.42 21.27 12.06
CA TYR A 176 -5.01 21.64 12.06
C TYR A 176 -4.17 20.38 12.30
N SER A 177 -3.17 20.14 11.46
CA SER A 177 -2.16 19.09 11.62
C SER A 177 -0.81 19.78 11.79
N ASP A 178 -0.23 19.71 13.00
CA ASP A 178 1.07 20.30 13.33
C ASP A 178 1.25 21.75 12.87
N GLY A 179 0.25 22.59 13.14
CA GLY A 179 0.27 24.03 12.81
C GLY A 179 -0.08 24.36 11.36
N THR A 180 -0.35 23.37 10.51
CA THR A 180 -0.83 23.57 9.13
C THR A 180 -2.32 23.29 9.00
N ILE A 181 -3.01 24.06 8.15
CA ILE A 181 -4.45 23.88 7.87
C ILE A 181 -4.63 22.64 6.99
N ASP A 182 -5.47 21.70 7.43
CA ASP A 182 -5.80 20.52 6.64
C ASP A 182 -6.84 20.85 5.56
N LEU A 183 -6.39 21.04 4.31
CA LEU A 183 -7.28 21.30 3.17
C LEU A 183 -7.99 20.04 2.66
N SER A 184 -7.67 18.85 3.18
CA SER A 184 -8.31 17.62 2.72
C SER A 184 -9.81 17.63 2.97
N ILE A 185 -10.28 18.08 4.14
CA ILE A 185 -11.70 18.12 4.50
C ILE A 185 -12.50 18.99 3.51
N PRO A 186 -12.19 20.29 3.33
CA PRO A 186 -12.94 21.13 2.41
C PRO A 186 -12.82 20.68 0.95
N LEU A 187 -11.67 20.13 0.53
CA LEU A 187 -11.47 19.61 -0.84
C LEU A 187 -12.36 18.39 -1.10
N CYS A 188 -12.38 17.44 -0.17
CA CYS A 188 -13.14 16.21 -0.25
C CYS A 188 -14.65 16.48 -0.20
N LEU A 189 -15.10 17.34 0.72
CA LEU A 189 -16.49 17.78 0.82
C LEU A 189 -16.92 18.58 -0.41
N GLY A 190 -16.11 19.54 -0.85
CA GLY A 190 -16.39 20.39 -2.01
C GLY A 190 -16.52 19.56 -3.30
N SER A 191 -15.61 18.61 -3.53
CA SER A 191 -15.68 17.71 -4.68
C SER A 191 -16.92 16.80 -4.63
N PHE A 192 -17.28 16.29 -3.44
CA PHE A 192 -18.48 15.49 -3.24
C PHE A 192 -19.76 16.28 -3.51
N ILE A 193 -19.88 17.50 -2.97
CA ILE A 193 -21.04 18.37 -3.19
C ILE A 193 -21.17 18.67 -4.67
N LEU A 194 -20.08 19.07 -5.34
CA LEU A 194 -20.07 19.39 -6.76
C LEU A 194 -20.55 18.21 -7.62
N LEU A 195 -19.96 17.02 -7.44
CA LEU A 195 -20.35 15.85 -8.22
C LEU A 195 -21.74 15.32 -7.87
N SER A 196 -22.16 15.44 -6.61
CA SER A 196 -23.52 15.11 -6.20
C SER A 196 -24.54 16.01 -6.91
N VAL A 197 -24.28 17.31 -7.02
CA VAL A 197 -25.13 18.24 -7.78
C VAL A 197 -25.16 17.88 -9.27
N ILE A 198 -24.02 17.55 -9.87
CA ILE A 198 -23.94 17.09 -11.28
C ILE A 198 -24.77 15.82 -11.47
N TYR A 199 -24.60 14.84 -10.58
CA TYR A 199 -25.34 13.58 -10.60
C TYR A 199 -26.86 13.79 -10.46
N LEU A 200 -27.29 14.69 -9.56
CA LEU A 200 -28.70 15.00 -9.38
C LEU A 200 -29.29 15.73 -10.61
N ARG A 201 -28.52 16.58 -11.30
CA ARG A 201 -28.99 17.46 -12.39
C ARG A 201 -28.77 16.92 -13.81
N GLN A 202 -28.27 15.70 -13.96
CA GLN A 202 -27.82 15.15 -15.23
C GLN A 202 -28.89 15.12 -16.37
N ASP A 203 -30.16 15.36 -16.08
CA ASP A 203 -31.25 15.48 -17.07
C ASP A 203 -31.29 16.84 -17.79
N THR A 204 -30.68 17.91 -17.25
CA THR A 204 -30.74 19.26 -17.87
C THR A 204 -29.62 19.53 -18.87
N VAL A 205 -28.52 18.78 -18.80
CA VAL A 205 -27.40 18.86 -19.74
C VAL A 205 -27.63 17.77 -20.77
N GLY A 206 -27.90 18.12 -22.03
CA GLY A 206 -28.32 17.24 -23.15
C GLY A 206 -27.39 16.08 -23.56
N ARG A 207 -26.63 15.48 -22.64
CA ARG A 207 -25.74 14.32 -22.82
C ARG A 207 -26.47 12.98 -22.84
N GLY A 208 -27.74 12.93 -22.43
CA GLY A 208 -28.58 11.72 -22.53
C GLY A 208 -28.69 11.14 -23.94
N ARG A 209 -28.57 11.97 -24.99
CA ARG A 209 -28.58 11.52 -26.40
C ARG A 209 -27.25 10.93 -26.88
N PHE A 210 -26.11 11.36 -26.33
CA PHE A 210 -24.80 10.84 -26.72
C PHE A 210 -24.50 9.46 -26.12
N HIS A 211 -24.85 9.23 -24.85
CA HIS A 211 -24.69 7.90 -24.23
C HIS A 211 -25.75 6.88 -24.66
N ALA A 212 -26.98 7.33 -24.96
CA ALA A 212 -28.00 6.45 -25.54
C ALA A 212 -27.52 5.81 -26.85
N ASN A 213 -26.79 6.54 -27.71
CA ASN A 213 -26.20 6.02 -28.95
C ASN A 213 -24.96 5.13 -28.73
N GLN A 214 -24.18 5.35 -27.66
CA GLN A 214 -23.00 4.52 -27.39
C GLN A 214 -23.35 3.20 -26.68
N GLN A 215 -24.33 3.20 -25.78
CA GLN A 215 -24.82 1.98 -25.10
C GLN A 215 -25.88 1.21 -25.90
N SER A 216 -26.72 1.87 -26.71
CA SER A 216 -27.59 1.15 -27.66
C SER A 216 -26.74 0.34 -28.64
N ASN A 217 -25.57 0.84 -29.05
CA ASN A 217 -24.60 0.10 -29.86
C ASN A 217 -23.96 -1.11 -29.16
N ILE A 218 -24.03 -1.22 -27.83
CA ILE A 218 -23.50 -2.38 -27.09
C ILE A 218 -24.58 -3.45 -26.89
N PHE A 219 -25.84 -3.07 -26.61
CA PHE A 219 -26.96 -4.00 -26.44
C PHE A 219 -27.64 -4.42 -27.75
N SER A 220 -27.73 -3.53 -28.75
CA SER A 220 -28.22 -3.81 -30.12
C SER A 220 -27.31 -4.77 -30.90
N ARG A 221 -26.05 -4.96 -30.46
CA ARG A 221 -25.16 -5.96 -31.07
C ARG A 221 -25.53 -7.40 -30.75
N SER A 222 -26.45 -7.67 -29.82
CA SER A 222 -26.93 -9.02 -29.53
C SER A 222 -27.91 -9.55 -30.59
N THR A 223 -28.57 -8.68 -31.34
CA THR A 223 -29.55 -9.06 -32.38
C THR A 223 -28.96 -9.16 -33.79
N VAL A 224 -27.67 -8.84 -33.99
CA VAL A 224 -26.98 -8.92 -35.31
C VAL A 224 -26.02 -10.12 -35.40
N TYR A 225 -26.15 -11.12 -34.52
CA TYR A 225 -25.46 -12.41 -34.69
C TYR A 225 -26.22 -13.32 -35.68
N ARG A 226 -26.48 -12.82 -36.89
CA ARG A 226 -26.70 -13.70 -38.05
C ARG A 226 -25.34 -14.03 -38.64
N ALA A 227 -25.12 -15.32 -38.90
CA ALA A 227 -23.89 -15.93 -39.34
C ALA A 227 -23.37 -15.35 -40.67
N GLY A 228 -22.70 -14.20 -40.61
CA GLY A 228 -21.97 -13.59 -41.72
C GLY A 228 -20.62 -13.08 -41.24
N ASN A 229 -19.57 -13.43 -41.98
CA ASN A 229 -18.15 -13.10 -41.75
C ASN A 229 -17.91 -11.82 -40.93
N ILE A 230 -17.44 -11.98 -39.69
CA ILE A 230 -16.97 -10.85 -38.88
C ILE A 230 -15.76 -10.25 -39.63
N PRO A 231 -15.81 -8.99 -40.08
CA PRO A 231 -14.73 -8.41 -40.87
C PRO A 231 -13.43 -8.39 -40.07
N VAL A 232 -12.32 -8.79 -40.70
CA VAL A 232 -10.97 -8.86 -40.10
C VAL A 232 -10.58 -7.56 -39.40
N ALA A 233 -11.03 -6.41 -39.90
CA ALA A 233 -10.84 -5.10 -39.29
C ALA A 233 -11.45 -4.97 -37.88
N GLN A 234 -12.64 -5.54 -37.64
CA GLN A 234 -13.26 -5.54 -36.30
C GLN A 234 -12.57 -6.51 -35.35
N LEU A 235 -12.07 -7.64 -35.84
CA LEU A 235 -11.24 -8.56 -35.07
C LEU A 235 -9.90 -7.92 -34.69
N ARG A 236 -9.24 -7.22 -35.63
CA ARG A 236 -8.04 -6.40 -35.37
C ARG A 236 -8.33 -5.29 -34.35
N ALA A 237 -9.42 -4.54 -34.49
CA ALA A 237 -9.76 -3.48 -33.53
C ALA A 237 -10.05 -4.01 -32.12
N ARG A 238 -10.66 -5.19 -31.99
CA ARG A 238 -10.87 -5.86 -30.70
C ARG A 238 -9.56 -6.41 -30.12
N GLY A 239 -8.69 -6.97 -30.96
CA GLY A 239 -7.35 -7.40 -30.57
C GLY A 239 -6.51 -6.22 -30.08
N TRP A 240 -6.49 -5.12 -30.84
CA TRP A 240 -5.82 -3.87 -30.51
C TRP A 240 -6.28 -3.31 -29.17
N ARG A 241 -7.60 -3.24 -28.92
CA ARG A 241 -8.15 -2.78 -27.64
C ARG A 241 -7.75 -3.65 -26.45
N ARG A 242 -7.56 -4.96 -26.64
CA ARG A 242 -7.12 -5.86 -25.57
C ARG A 242 -5.63 -5.71 -25.30
N ILE A 243 -4.84 -5.57 -26.36
CA ILE A 243 -3.39 -5.30 -26.27
C ILE A 243 -3.16 -3.94 -25.59
N THR A 244 -3.89 -2.89 -25.97
CA THR A 244 -3.75 -1.56 -25.33
C THR A 244 -4.17 -1.57 -23.86
N GLN A 245 -5.15 -2.38 -23.47
CA GLN A 245 -5.52 -2.55 -22.06
C GLN A 245 -4.45 -3.28 -21.25
N GLN A 246 -3.83 -4.32 -21.81
CA GLN A 246 -2.70 -5.01 -21.17
C GLN A 246 -1.49 -4.08 -21.01
N ILE A 247 -1.17 -3.32 -22.06
CA ILE A 247 -0.09 -2.33 -22.01
C ILE A 247 -0.40 -1.29 -20.93
N ALA A 248 -1.62 -0.75 -20.87
CA ALA A 248 -1.99 0.25 -19.86
C ALA A 248 -1.88 -0.30 -18.43
N ILE A 249 -2.34 -1.53 -18.17
CA ILE A 249 -2.19 -2.17 -16.87
C ILE A 249 -0.72 -2.36 -16.53
N GLY A 250 0.08 -2.87 -17.47
CA GLY A 250 1.50 -3.08 -17.27
C GLY A 250 2.23 -1.76 -16.97
N LEU A 251 1.92 -0.70 -17.71
CA LEU A 251 2.53 0.63 -17.54
C LEU A 251 2.19 1.24 -16.18
N ILE A 252 0.94 1.09 -15.72
CA ILE A 252 0.53 1.51 -14.36
C ILE A 252 1.33 0.74 -13.32
N ILE A 253 1.45 -0.58 -13.45
CA ILE A 253 2.22 -1.40 -12.49
C ILE A 253 3.70 -1.02 -12.51
N THR A 254 4.30 -0.83 -13.69
CA THR A 254 5.69 -0.37 -13.82
C THR A 254 5.90 0.97 -13.12
N ILE A 255 5.02 1.96 -13.35
CA ILE A 255 5.12 3.28 -12.72
C ILE A 255 4.96 3.16 -11.20
N SER A 256 3.93 2.43 -10.73
CA SER A 256 3.66 2.26 -9.30
C SER A 256 4.78 1.54 -8.57
N ASP A 257 5.33 0.47 -9.14
CA ASP A 257 6.43 -0.31 -8.55
C ASP A 257 7.75 0.48 -8.58
N SER A 258 8.05 1.15 -9.70
CA SER A 258 9.21 2.04 -9.78
C SER A 258 9.12 3.15 -8.75
N TYR A 259 7.94 3.77 -8.61
CA TYR A 259 7.71 4.83 -7.64
C TYR A 259 7.84 4.32 -6.20
N TYR A 260 7.25 3.16 -5.88
CA TYR A 260 7.36 2.50 -4.59
C TYR A 260 8.83 2.27 -4.20
N LEU A 261 9.62 1.66 -5.08
CA LEU A 261 11.04 1.43 -4.83
C LEU A 261 11.82 2.76 -4.73
N LEU A 262 11.51 3.76 -5.53
CA LEU A 262 12.18 5.06 -5.47
C LEU A 262 11.91 5.81 -4.17
N GLN A 263 10.67 5.76 -3.66
CA GLN A 263 10.31 6.34 -2.36
C GLN A 263 11.06 5.65 -1.21
N ASP A 264 11.15 4.32 -1.27
CA ASP A 264 11.81 3.52 -0.24
C ASP A 264 13.33 3.40 -0.44
N LYS A 265 13.91 4.11 -1.43
CA LYS A 265 15.33 4.00 -1.82
C LYS A 265 16.29 4.17 -0.65
N LYS A 266 15.94 5.02 0.33
CA LYS A 266 16.74 5.27 1.53
C LYS A 266 16.82 4.07 2.48
N ASN A 267 15.98 3.05 2.29
CA ASN A 267 15.97 1.83 3.10
C ASN A 267 16.70 0.67 2.44
N TRP A 268 16.71 0.60 1.11
CA TRP A 268 17.34 -0.52 0.40
C TRP A 268 18.60 -0.20 -0.41
N GLY A 269 18.90 1.08 -0.65
CA GLY A 269 20.03 1.49 -1.49
C GLY A 269 21.36 0.84 -1.09
N GLY A 270 22.03 0.19 -2.04
CA GLY A 270 23.30 -0.48 -1.80
C GLY A 270 23.19 -1.78 -0.99
N SER A 271 22.01 -2.38 -0.85
CA SER A 271 21.82 -3.71 -0.26
C SER A 271 20.78 -4.53 -1.03
N PRO A 272 21.21 -5.60 -1.73
CA PRO A 272 20.30 -6.55 -2.37
C PRO A 272 19.29 -7.18 -1.39
N ALA A 273 19.71 -7.44 -0.15
CA ALA A 273 18.85 -8.07 0.86
C ALA A 273 17.72 -7.14 1.31
N GLU A 274 18.03 -5.86 1.56
CA GLU A 274 17.02 -4.86 1.93
C GLU A 274 16.08 -4.57 0.74
N LEU A 275 16.59 -4.58 -0.50
CA LEU A 275 15.73 -4.47 -1.69
C LEU A 275 14.71 -5.61 -1.74
N ALA A 276 15.16 -6.84 -1.49
CA ALA A 276 14.26 -7.99 -1.46
C ALA A 276 13.22 -7.90 -0.34
N SER A 277 13.60 -7.37 0.82
CA SER A 277 12.68 -7.07 1.93
C SER A 277 11.63 -6.03 1.53
N THR A 278 12.04 -4.92 0.90
CA THR A 278 11.12 -3.90 0.36
C THR A 278 10.16 -4.50 -0.67
N CYS A 279 10.63 -5.32 -1.61
CA CYS A 279 9.76 -6.01 -2.56
C CYS A 279 8.74 -6.93 -1.86
N LEU A 280 9.16 -7.67 -0.83
CA LEU A 280 8.28 -8.51 -0.03
C LEU A 280 7.23 -7.69 0.70
N ASN A 281 7.58 -6.53 1.27
CA ASN A 281 6.64 -5.62 1.92
C ASN A 281 5.61 -5.04 0.93
N GLY A 282 6.00 -4.88 -0.34
CA GLY A 282 5.10 -4.50 -1.43
C GLY A 282 3.98 -5.53 -1.72
N ILE A 283 4.04 -6.73 -1.15
CA ILE A 283 3.08 -7.82 -1.41
C ILE A 283 1.65 -7.47 -1.07
N PHE A 284 1.42 -6.65 -0.03
CA PHE A 284 0.06 -6.24 0.36
C PHE A 284 -0.63 -5.47 -0.77
N VAL A 285 0.11 -4.59 -1.45
CA VAL A 285 -0.40 -3.77 -2.54
C VAL A 285 -0.41 -4.58 -3.83
N PHE A 286 0.75 -5.07 -4.27
CA PHE A 286 0.87 -5.72 -5.58
C PHE A 286 0.16 -7.08 -5.63
N GLY A 287 0.13 -7.84 -4.53
CA GLY A 287 -0.64 -9.08 -4.43
C GLY A 287 -2.16 -8.85 -4.50
N SER A 288 -2.66 -7.85 -3.78
CA SER A 288 -4.09 -7.50 -3.81
C SER A 288 -4.50 -6.95 -5.18
N VAL A 289 -3.67 -6.09 -5.78
CA VAL A 289 -3.88 -5.60 -7.16
C VAL A 289 -3.85 -6.75 -8.16
N ALA A 290 -2.90 -7.68 -8.05
CA ALA A 290 -2.81 -8.84 -8.93
C ALA A 290 -4.08 -9.70 -8.87
N MET A 291 -4.63 -9.93 -7.68
CA MET A 291 -5.90 -10.63 -7.51
C MET A 291 -7.08 -9.89 -8.19
N ALA A 292 -7.16 -8.56 -8.00
CA ALA A 292 -8.22 -7.73 -8.59
C ALA A 292 -8.14 -7.68 -10.12
N VAL A 293 -6.93 -7.53 -10.67
CA VAL A 293 -6.70 -7.56 -12.12
C VAL A 293 -7.00 -8.96 -12.65
N GLY A 294 -6.57 -10.02 -11.96
CA GLY A 294 -6.87 -11.41 -12.31
C GLY A 294 -8.36 -11.69 -12.41
N THR A 295 -9.13 -11.32 -11.37
CA THR A 295 -10.59 -11.44 -11.38
C THR A 295 -11.25 -10.64 -12.48
N PHE A 296 -10.79 -9.41 -12.74
CA PHE A 296 -11.31 -8.61 -13.84
C PHE A 296 -11.05 -9.26 -15.20
N VAL A 297 -9.82 -9.72 -15.44
CA VAL A 297 -9.41 -10.40 -16.68
C VAL A 297 -10.19 -11.70 -16.88
N GLY A 298 -10.39 -12.50 -15.82
CA GLY A 298 -11.25 -13.69 -15.84
C GLY A 298 -12.71 -13.38 -16.20
N GLN A 299 -13.21 -12.21 -15.80
CA GLN A 299 -14.56 -11.74 -16.11
C GLN A 299 -14.73 -11.11 -17.50
N THR A 300 -13.65 -10.82 -18.23
CA THR A 300 -13.73 -10.09 -19.51
C THR A 300 -14.71 -10.72 -20.51
N ARG A 301 -14.77 -12.05 -20.56
CA ARG A 301 -15.68 -12.82 -21.43
C ARG A 301 -17.15 -12.70 -21.02
N TRP A 302 -17.43 -12.69 -19.72
CA TRP A 302 -18.76 -12.42 -19.21
C TRP A 302 -19.17 -10.95 -19.45
N ARG A 303 -18.29 -10.00 -19.13
CA ARG A 303 -18.53 -8.55 -19.29
C ARG A 303 -18.73 -8.13 -20.75
N THR A 304 -18.23 -8.92 -21.70
CA THR A 304 -18.42 -8.67 -23.15
C THR A 304 -19.58 -9.47 -23.75
N GLY A 305 -20.33 -10.23 -22.95
CA GLY A 305 -21.48 -11.02 -23.42
C GLY A 305 -21.13 -12.30 -24.19
N ILE A 306 -19.84 -12.58 -24.38
CA ILE A 306 -19.35 -13.75 -25.14
C ILE A 306 -19.60 -15.06 -24.36
N ALA A 307 -19.67 -15.00 -23.03
CA ALA A 307 -19.89 -16.17 -22.17
C ALA A 307 -21.22 -16.92 -22.41
N VAL A 308 -22.19 -16.32 -23.13
CA VAL A 308 -23.44 -17.01 -23.52
C VAL A 308 -23.16 -18.05 -24.60
N TRP A 309 -22.27 -17.74 -25.54
CA TRP A 309 -21.85 -18.66 -26.62
C TRP A 309 -20.93 -19.78 -26.10
N GLU A 310 -20.24 -19.56 -24.98
CA GLU A 310 -19.35 -20.56 -24.37
C GLU A 310 -20.12 -21.73 -23.75
N LYS A 311 -21.31 -21.47 -23.19
CA LYS A 311 -22.22 -22.54 -22.72
C LYS A 311 -22.69 -23.47 -23.85
N LEU A 312 -22.57 -23.02 -25.10
CA LEU A 312 -22.93 -23.77 -26.30
C LEU A 312 -21.71 -24.39 -27.00
N SER A 313 -20.49 -24.15 -26.50
CA SER A 313 -19.24 -24.60 -27.14
C SER A 313 -18.61 -25.78 -26.39
N ASN A 314 -18.02 -26.73 -27.12
CA ASN A 314 -17.36 -27.92 -26.56
C ASN A 314 -15.95 -27.66 -25.97
N TYR A 315 -15.59 -26.41 -25.69
CA TYR A 315 -14.27 -26.09 -25.15
C TYR A 315 -14.14 -26.49 -23.68
N THR A 316 -13.04 -27.17 -23.33
CA THR A 316 -12.71 -27.48 -21.93
C THR A 316 -12.43 -26.20 -21.14
N THR A 317 -12.76 -26.20 -19.85
CA THR A 317 -12.57 -25.03 -18.97
C THR A 317 -11.12 -24.52 -18.96
N ILE A 318 -10.14 -25.42 -19.05
CA ILE A 318 -8.71 -25.10 -19.12
C ILE A 318 -8.39 -24.30 -20.39
N ALA A 319 -8.94 -24.69 -21.54
CA ALA A 319 -8.75 -23.97 -22.79
C ALA A 319 -9.34 -22.55 -22.75
N LEU A 320 -10.46 -22.37 -22.02
CA LEU A 320 -11.10 -21.07 -21.82
C LEU A 320 -10.29 -20.15 -20.87
N LEU A 321 -9.55 -20.73 -19.92
CA LEU A 321 -8.75 -20.02 -18.91
C LEU A 321 -7.31 -19.71 -19.36
N LYS A 322 -6.74 -20.45 -20.31
CA LYS A 322 -5.35 -20.27 -20.76
C LYS A 322 -5.02 -18.85 -21.21
N LYS A 323 -5.88 -18.24 -22.03
CA LYS A 323 -5.68 -16.86 -22.54
C LYS A 323 -5.79 -15.77 -21.46
N PRO A 324 -6.83 -15.75 -20.60
CA PRO A 324 -6.88 -14.78 -19.50
C PRO A 324 -5.79 -15.00 -18.46
N ALA A 325 -5.40 -16.24 -18.18
CA ALA A 325 -4.26 -16.56 -17.31
C ALA A 325 -2.96 -15.96 -17.87
N LEU A 326 -2.61 -16.27 -19.12
CA LEU A 326 -1.41 -15.71 -19.76
C LEU A 326 -1.44 -14.19 -19.78
N SER A 327 -2.58 -13.60 -20.13
CA SER A 327 -2.78 -12.15 -20.18
C SER A 327 -2.49 -11.47 -18.83
N VAL A 328 -3.01 -12.02 -17.73
CA VAL A 328 -2.84 -11.39 -16.42
C VAL A 328 -1.42 -11.57 -15.92
N THR A 329 -0.83 -12.75 -16.10
CA THR A 329 0.53 -13.03 -15.66
C THR A 329 1.53 -12.16 -16.41
N THR A 330 1.36 -11.98 -17.72
CA THR A 330 2.25 -11.09 -18.49
C THR A 330 2.06 -9.63 -18.11
N ALA A 331 0.82 -9.18 -17.89
CA ALA A 331 0.54 -7.78 -17.58
C ALA A 331 0.96 -7.38 -16.15
N VAL A 332 1.08 -8.33 -15.23
CA VAL A 332 1.47 -8.08 -13.83
C VAL A 332 2.94 -8.41 -13.58
N LEU A 333 3.39 -9.63 -13.95
CA LEU A 333 4.71 -10.11 -13.58
C LEU A 333 5.82 -9.46 -14.40
N ILE A 334 5.65 -9.26 -15.71
CA ILE A 334 6.72 -8.67 -16.54
C ILE A 334 7.12 -7.29 -16.01
N PRO A 335 6.17 -6.34 -15.74
CA PRO A 335 6.49 -5.08 -15.09
C PRO A 335 7.31 -5.22 -13.81
N ILE A 336 6.83 -6.03 -12.86
CA ILE A 336 7.46 -6.18 -11.53
C ILE A 336 8.85 -6.81 -11.67
N ILE A 337 8.99 -7.84 -12.51
CA ILE A 337 10.27 -8.48 -12.82
C ILE A 337 11.24 -7.45 -13.41
N THR A 338 10.80 -6.67 -14.40
CA THR A 338 11.68 -5.69 -15.06
C THR A 338 12.20 -4.65 -14.07
N VAL A 339 11.32 -4.09 -13.22
CA VAL A 339 11.70 -3.10 -12.22
C VAL A 339 12.62 -3.71 -11.16
N SER A 340 12.28 -4.89 -10.64
CA SER A 340 13.07 -5.61 -9.63
C SER A 340 14.47 -5.98 -10.14
N VAL A 341 14.57 -6.45 -11.38
CA VAL A 341 15.86 -6.79 -12.01
C VAL A 341 16.72 -5.55 -12.22
N ILE A 342 16.13 -4.43 -12.65
CA ILE A 342 16.87 -3.17 -12.79
C ILE A 342 17.39 -2.69 -11.42
N ALA A 343 16.55 -2.73 -10.39
CA ALA A 343 16.95 -2.34 -9.03
C ALA A 343 18.04 -3.27 -8.47
N LEU A 344 17.94 -4.58 -8.70
CA LEU A 344 18.93 -5.57 -8.27
C LEU A 344 20.26 -5.39 -9.02
N ALA A 345 20.21 -5.11 -10.32
CA ALA A 345 21.39 -4.79 -11.13
C ALA A 345 22.07 -3.51 -10.63
N ALA A 346 21.31 -2.47 -10.28
CA ALA A 346 21.84 -1.23 -9.72
C ALA A 346 22.55 -1.46 -8.37
N ASN A 347 22.00 -2.30 -7.49
CA ASN A 347 22.66 -2.67 -6.23
C ASN A 347 23.93 -3.50 -6.47
N SER A 348 23.87 -4.47 -7.38
CA SER A 348 25.03 -5.30 -7.71
C SER A 348 26.17 -4.45 -8.29
N TRP A 349 25.83 -3.53 -9.20
CA TRP A 349 26.78 -2.58 -9.76
C TRP A 349 27.38 -1.66 -8.69
N PHE A 350 26.55 -1.14 -7.78
CA PHE A 350 27.02 -0.32 -6.65
C PHE A 350 28.05 -1.06 -5.79
N LEU A 351 27.81 -2.33 -5.45
CA LEU A 351 28.77 -3.09 -4.64
C LEU A 351 30.07 -3.36 -5.41
N ILE A 352 29.99 -3.71 -6.68
CA ILE A 352 31.15 -3.93 -7.55
C ILE A 352 31.98 -2.65 -7.69
N SER A 353 31.33 -1.48 -7.85
CA SER A 353 32.03 -0.21 -8.01
C SER A 353 32.72 0.31 -6.74
N HIS A 354 32.49 -0.34 -5.60
CA HIS A 354 33.11 -0.01 -4.30
C HIS A 354 33.94 -1.19 -3.75
N ASP A 355 34.50 -2.00 -4.65
CA ASP A 355 35.47 -3.07 -4.35
C ASP A 355 34.98 -4.14 -3.36
N VAL A 356 33.66 -4.36 -3.26
CA VAL A 356 33.11 -5.47 -2.48
C VAL A 356 33.41 -6.79 -3.21
N SER A 357 33.81 -7.81 -2.45
CA SER A 357 34.22 -9.11 -3.00
C SER A 357 33.11 -9.73 -3.87
N SER A 358 33.49 -10.26 -5.04
CA SER A 358 32.54 -10.83 -6.01
C SER A 358 31.75 -12.01 -5.43
N SER A 359 32.36 -12.78 -4.53
CA SER A 359 31.70 -13.86 -3.79
C SER A 359 30.55 -13.34 -2.92
N VAL A 360 30.74 -12.22 -2.21
CA VAL A 360 29.69 -11.59 -1.39
C VAL A 360 28.61 -10.96 -2.26
N VAL A 361 28.98 -10.30 -3.36
CA VAL A 361 28.00 -9.75 -4.30
C VAL A 361 27.12 -10.86 -4.88
N VAL A 362 27.71 -11.96 -5.36
CA VAL A 362 26.96 -13.10 -5.91
C VAL A 362 26.07 -13.76 -4.86
N ALA A 363 26.59 -13.98 -3.64
CA ALA A 363 25.81 -14.57 -2.55
C ALA A 363 24.63 -13.67 -2.14
N GLY A 364 24.87 -12.36 -1.98
CA GLY A 364 23.84 -11.38 -1.64
C GLY A 364 22.77 -11.25 -2.73
N THR A 365 23.18 -11.15 -3.99
CA THR A 365 22.27 -11.09 -5.14
C THR A 365 21.50 -12.39 -5.34
N SER A 366 22.12 -13.55 -5.14
CA SER A 366 21.44 -14.85 -5.19
C SER A 366 20.38 -14.96 -4.11
N SER A 367 20.71 -14.61 -2.86
CA SER A 367 19.75 -14.60 -1.75
C SER A 367 18.59 -13.65 -2.05
N ALA A 368 18.87 -12.42 -2.49
CA ALA A 368 17.85 -11.45 -2.87
C ALA A 368 16.94 -11.98 -4.00
N THR A 369 17.53 -12.62 -5.01
CA THR A 369 16.80 -13.23 -6.14
C THR A 369 15.83 -14.31 -5.66
N THR A 370 16.22 -15.14 -4.68
CA THR A 370 15.32 -16.16 -4.13
C THR A 370 14.10 -15.56 -3.42
N THR A 371 14.30 -14.53 -2.62
CA THR A 371 13.20 -13.82 -1.92
C THR A 371 12.29 -13.07 -2.90
N ILE A 372 12.86 -12.35 -3.88
CA ILE A 372 12.10 -11.70 -4.95
C ILE A 372 11.34 -12.75 -5.78
N GLY A 373 11.95 -13.90 -6.05
CA GLY A 373 11.30 -15.04 -6.71
C GLY A 373 10.10 -15.56 -5.93
N ALA A 374 10.21 -15.72 -4.60
CA ALA A 374 9.10 -16.11 -3.75
C ALA A 374 7.94 -15.08 -3.79
N PHE A 375 8.26 -13.78 -3.71
CA PHE A 375 7.30 -12.71 -3.88
C PHE A 375 6.56 -12.80 -5.24
N LEU A 376 7.30 -12.97 -6.34
CA LEU A 376 6.73 -13.10 -7.69
C LEU A 376 5.83 -14.33 -7.83
N ILE A 377 6.20 -15.46 -7.21
CA ILE A 377 5.38 -16.67 -7.18
C ILE A 377 4.05 -16.40 -6.47
N ILE A 378 4.07 -15.74 -5.31
CA ILE A 378 2.84 -15.41 -4.58
C ILE A 378 1.94 -14.49 -5.43
N VAL A 379 2.52 -13.44 -6.03
CA VAL A 379 1.79 -12.52 -6.92
C VAL A 379 1.17 -13.28 -8.11
N ALA A 380 1.91 -14.23 -8.71
CA ALA A 380 1.42 -15.06 -9.81
C ALA A 380 0.26 -15.95 -9.37
N VAL A 381 0.38 -16.61 -8.21
CA VAL A 381 -0.67 -17.47 -7.64
C VAL A 381 -1.94 -16.66 -7.36
N LEU A 382 -1.82 -15.45 -6.79
CA LEU A 382 -2.95 -14.56 -6.55
C LEU A 382 -3.60 -14.11 -7.87
N ALA A 383 -2.82 -13.73 -8.88
CA ALA A 383 -3.35 -13.36 -10.20
C ALA A 383 -4.15 -14.51 -10.86
N LEU A 384 -3.61 -15.73 -10.83
CA LEU A 384 -4.24 -16.92 -11.39
C LEU A 384 -5.49 -17.34 -10.61
N THR A 385 -5.44 -17.26 -9.28
CA THR A 385 -6.59 -17.49 -8.41
C THR A 385 -7.70 -16.48 -8.72
N GLY A 386 -7.33 -15.22 -8.93
CA GLY A 386 -8.22 -14.17 -9.37
C GLY A 386 -8.91 -14.53 -10.69
N VAL A 387 -8.16 -14.97 -11.70
CA VAL A 387 -8.73 -15.41 -12.98
C VAL A 387 -9.76 -16.53 -12.80
N ALA A 388 -9.48 -17.52 -11.97
CA ALA A 388 -10.39 -18.62 -11.68
C ALA A 388 -11.68 -18.14 -10.98
N ILE A 389 -11.56 -17.26 -9.99
CA ILE A 389 -12.70 -16.64 -9.29
C ILE A 389 -13.53 -15.81 -10.26
N GLY A 390 -12.89 -14.97 -11.08
CA GLY A 390 -13.55 -14.13 -12.07
C GLY A 390 -14.29 -14.93 -13.14
N HIS A 391 -13.76 -16.10 -13.52
CA HIS A 391 -14.44 -17.01 -14.44
C HIS A 391 -15.70 -17.63 -13.82
N LYS A 392 -15.62 -18.07 -12.56
CA LYS A 392 -16.75 -18.71 -11.85
C LYS A 392 -17.82 -17.71 -11.40
N ARG A 393 -17.42 -16.54 -10.91
CA ARG A 393 -18.31 -15.56 -10.27
C ARG A 393 -18.61 -14.40 -11.20
N LYS A 394 -19.88 -14.27 -11.56
CA LYS A 394 -20.42 -13.21 -12.43
C LYS A 394 -20.96 -12.09 -11.56
N GLY A 395 -20.19 -11.02 -11.42
CA GLY A 395 -20.59 -9.86 -10.63
C GLY A 395 -19.59 -8.72 -10.79
N ILE A 396 -20.08 -7.50 -10.98
CA ILE A 396 -19.23 -6.35 -11.22
C ILE A 396 -18.36 -6.02 -9.98
N TRP A 397 -18.86 -6.39 -8.80
CA TRP A 397 -18.25 -6.24 -7.47
C TRP A 397 -17.17 -7.28 -7.12
N VAL A 398 -17.04 -8.36 -7.89
CA VAL A 398 -16.12 -9.45 -7.53
C VAL A 398 -14.65 -9.02 -7.48
N PRO A 399 -14.11 -8.20 -8.41
CA PRO A 399 -12.71 -7.77 -8.34
C PRO A 399 -12.38 -6.95 -7.10
N SER A 400 -13.31 -6.07 -6.74
CA SER A 400 -13.30 -5.26 -5.55
C SER A 400 -13.25 -6.08 -4.26
N VAL A 401 -14.14 -7.07 -4.12
CA VAL A 401 -14.14 -7.96 -2.95
C VAL A 401 -12.90 -8.85 -2.92
N ALA A 402 -12.42 -9.30 -4.08
CA ALA A 402 -11.21 -10.11 -4.15
C ALA A 402 -9.95 -9.32 -3.74
N PHE A 403 -9.85 -8.04 -4.10
CA PHE A 403 -8.81 -7.15 -3.59
C PHE A 403 -8.82 -7.10 -2.06
N ILE A 404 -9.99 -6.82 -1.48
CA ILE A 404 -10.17 -6.62 -0.03
C ILE A 404 -9.84 -7.89 0.75
N LEU A 405 -10.44 -9.02 0.36
CA LEU A 405 -10.20 -10.29 1.04
C LEU A 405 -8.73 -10.71 0.96
N THR A 406 -8.07 -10.44 -0.16
CA THR A 406 -6.64 -10.74 -0.33
C THR A 406 -5.79 -9.86 0.57
N LEU A 407 -6.10 -8.55 0.65
CA LEU A 407 -5.40 -7.64 1.54
C LEU A 407 -5.50 -8.10 2.99
N ILE A 408 -6.70 -8.46 3.45
CA ILE A 408 -6.94 -8.99 4.81
C ILE A 408 -6.11 -10.25 5.05
N VAL A 409 -6.17 -11.22 4.13
CA VAL A 409 -5.45 -12.49 4.25
C VAL A 409 -3.93 -12.27 4.28
N LEU A 410 -3.41 -11.37 3.45
CA LEU A 410 -1.98 -11.07 3.41
C LEU A 410 -1.52 -10.41 4.71
N ILE A 411 -2.27 -9.43 5.23
CA ILE A 411 -1.97 -8.75 6.50
C ILE A 411 -1.93 -9.75 7.66
N VAL A 412 -2.99 -10.57 7.79
CA VAL A 412 -3.08 -11.59 8.85
C VAL A 412 -1.98 -12.64 8.70
N GLY A 413 -1.64 -13.01 7.46
CA GLY A 413 -0.57 -13.96 7.19
C GLY A 413 0.81 -13.43 7.55
N HIS A 414 1.07 -12.13 7.33
CA HIS A 414 2.37 -11.53 7.59
C HIS A 414 2.71 -11.46 9.08
N SER A 415 1.74 -11.11 9.94
CA SER A 415 1.97 -11.02 11.39
C SER A 415 2.34 -12.34 12.06
N GLN A 416 2.14 -13.46 11.37
CA GLN A 416 2.50 -14.81 11.85
C GLN A 416 3.92 -15.25 11.44
N VAL A 417 4.58 -14.50 10.54
CA VAL A 417 5.83 -14.91 9.86
C VAL A 417 7.02 -14.01 10.19
N ASP A 418 6.90 -13.09 11.16
CA ASP A 418 8.00 -12.22 11.57
C ASP A 418 9.14 -13.01 12.23
N HIS A 419 10.01 -13.57 11.39
CA HIS A 419 11.32 -14.05 11.76
C HIS A 419 12.26 -12.85 11.81
N VAL A 420 12.36 -12.25 12.99
CA VAL A 420 13.29 -11.15 13.21
C VAL A 420 14.71 -11.66 13.02
N SER A 421 15.41 -11.20 11.97
CA SER A 421 16.79 -11.59 11.71
C SER A 421 17.69 -11.08 12.85
N THR A 422 18.39 -12.00 13.51
CA THR A 422 19.34 -11.65 14.56
C THR A 422 20.67 -11.20 13.95
N ASP A 423 21.13 -10.02 14.32
CA ASP A 423 22.48 -9.56 14.00
C ASP A 423 23.50 -10.44 14.73
N ARG A 424 24.48 -10.97 13.99
CA ARG A 424 25.55 -11.75 14.59
C ARG A 424 26.88 -11.04 14.50
N ARG A 425 27.56 -10.91 15.63
CA ARG A 425 28.83 -10.19 15.74
C ARG A 425 29.93 -10.81 14.86
N ASP A 426 29.93 -12.14 14.71
CA ASP A 426 30.88 -12.90 13.88
C ASP A 426 30.81 -12.56 12.38
N LYS A 427 29.68 -11.99 11.91
CA LYS A 427 29.47 -11.60 10.50
C LYS A 427 29.82 -10.15 10.20
N LEU A 428 30.20 -9.35 11.20
CA LEU A 428 30.52 -7.92 11.05
C LEU A 428 32.05 -7.73 10.96
N THR A 429 32.62 -8.21 9.86
CA THR A 429 34.08 -8.33 9.66
C THR A 429 34.74 -7.14 8.99
N ALA A 430 33.99 -6.27 8.29
CA ALA A 430 34.54 -5.12 7.59
C ALA A 430 34.60 -3.92 8.53
N CYS A 431 35.78 -3.35 8.77
CA CYS A 431 35.97 -2.27 9.75
C CYS A 431 36.69 -1.05 9.16
N ALA A 432 36.32 0.14 9.65
CA ALA A 432 37.01 1.40 9.40
C ALA A 432 37.41 2.06 10.72
N SER A 433 38.61 2.64 10.77
CA SER A 433 39.10 3.37 11.93
C SER A 433 38.49 4.77 12.03
N ILE A 434 38.22 5.22 13.26
CA ILE A 434 37.93 6.62 13.61
C ILE A 434 39.15 7.17 14.35
N PRO A 435 40.08 7.87 13.67
CA PRO A 435 41.34 8.31 14.27
C PRO A 435 41.15 9.24 15.47
N GLU A 436 40.19 10.17 15.40
CA GLU A 436 39.95 11.20 16.41
C GLU A 436 39.44 10.64 17.74
N LEU A 437 38.79 9.47 17.71
CA LEU A 437 38.28 8.77 18.90
C LEU A 437 39.17 7.60 19.32
N ASN A 438 40.15 7.19 18.49
CA ASN A 438 40.89 5.93 18.64
C ASN A 438 39.94 4.72 18.81
N ARG A 439 38.96 4.62 17.91
CA ARG A 439 37.91 3.58 17.88
C ARG A 439 37.72 3.03 16.46
N GLN A 440 36.95 1.96 16.32
CA GLN A 440 36.62 1.38 15.02
C GLN A 440 35.12 1.20 14.83
N VAL A 441 34.65 1.31 13.59
CA VAL A 441 33.29 0.99 13.18
C VAL A 441 33.35 -0.26 12.33
N CYS A 442 32.61 -1.31 12.70
CA CYS A 442 32.55 -2.55 11.95
C CYS A 442 31.14 -2.81 11.40
N SER A 443 31.06 -3.48 10.26
CA SER A 443 29.82 -3.84 9.57
C SER A 443 30.00 -5.14 8.77
N SER A 444 28.90 -5.62 8.19
CA SER A 444 28.97 -6.70 7.20
C SER A 444 29.69 -6.23 5.94
N GLU A 445 30.30 -7.15 5.20
CA GLU A 445 30.98 -6.83 3.93
C GLU A 445 30.05 -6.14 2.90
N THR A 446 28.76 -6.46 2.93
CA THR A 446 27.75 -5.81 2.08
C THR A 446 27.55 -4.32 2.38
N ASN A 447 27.91 -3.89 3.58
CA ASN A 447 27.74 -2.51 4.06
C ASN A 447 29.07 -1.75 4.11
N ALA A 448 30.18 -2.39 3.74
CA ALA A 448 31.51 -1.78 3.71
C ALA A 448 31.56 -0.41 3.01
N PRO A 449 30.83 -0.17 1.88
CA PRO A 449 30.84 1.13 1.21
C PRO A 449 30.37 2.31 2.09
N PHE A 450 29.60 2.06 3.16
CA PHE A 450 29.10 3.11 4.05
C PHE A 450 29.98 3.35 5.29
N LEU A 451 31.02 2.54 5.52
CA LEU A 451 31.85 2.59 6.73
C LEU A 451 32.59 3.91 6.88
N HIS A 452 33.17 4.46 5.80
CA HIS A 452 33.89 5.73 5.87
C HIS A 452 32.96 6.92 6.17
N ALA A 453 31.78 6.93 5.55
CA ALA A 453 30.77 7.95 5.83
C ALA A 453 30.29 7.87 7.28
N ALA A 454 30.10 6.66 7.81
CA ALA A 454 29.73 6.42 9.19
C ALA A 454 30.82 6.86 10.18
N ALA A 455 32.08 6.48 9.90
CA ALA A 455 33.24 6.87 10.71
C ALA A 455 33.38 8.39 10.78
N ARG A 456 33.20 9.09 9.66
CA ARG A 456 33.23 10.56 9.61
C ARG A 456 32.10 11.19 10.43
N THR A 457 30.87 10.72 10.26
CA THR A 457 29.73 11.23 11.06
C THR A 457 29.95 11.01 12.56
N LEU A 458 30.47 9.85 12.98
CA LEU A 458 30.76 9.58 14.38
C LEU A 458 31.90 10.46 14.91
N SER A 459 32.93 10.70 14.10
CA SER A 459 34.00 11.66 14.39
C SER A 459 33.42 13.04 14.69
N ASP A 460 32.64 13.57 13.75
CA ASP A 460 32.05 14.91 13.85
C ASP A 460 31.05 15.00 15.02
N LEU A 461 30.29 13.93 15.29
CA LEU A 461 29.25 13.91 16.31
C LEU A 461 29.82 13.78 17.74
N TYR A 462 30.92 13.04 17.92
CA TYR A 462 31.47 12.73 19.24
C TYR A 462 32.81 13.42 19.55
N ALA A 463 33.30 14.30 18.67
CA ALA A 463 34.54 15.06 18.88
C ALA A 463 34.58 15.77 20.25
N ASP A 464 33.47 16.41 20.60
CA ASP A 464 33.29 17.21 21.82
C ASP A 464 32.44 16.52 22.89
N ALA A 465 32.15 15.22 22.74
CA ALA A 465 31.29 14.50 23.67
C ALA A 465 31.97 14.33 25.05
N PRO A 466 31.23 14.53 26.15
CA PRO A 466 31.78 14.53 27.51
C PRO A 466 32.29 13.15 27.94
N ALA A 467 31.66 12.07 27.47
CA ALA A 467 31.96 10.69 27.85
C ALA A 467 32.78 9.92 26.79
N LYS A 468 33.43 10.62 25.83
CA LYS A 468 34.09 9.97 24.68
C LYS A 468 35.11 8.88 25.05
N GLN A 469 35.74 8.99 26.21
CA GLN A 469 36.71 7.99 26.71
C GLN A 469 36.07 6.64 27.05
N TYR A 470 34.79 6.64 27.45
CA TYR A 470 34.04 5.44 27.84
C TYR A 470 33.31 4.79 26.65
N LEU A 471 33.39 5.37 25.45
CA LEU A 471 32.83 4.73 24.26
C LEU A 471 33.47 3.35 24.03
N PRO A 472 32.68 2.34 23.60
CA PRO A 472 33.19 0.99 23.34
C PRO A 472 34.25 1.00 22.24
N GLN A 473 35.16 0.04 22.25
CA GLN A 473 36.27 -0.03 21.28
C GLN A 473 35.76 -0.18 19.84
N THR A 474 34.65 -0.90 19.68
CA THR A 474 34.01 -1.18 18.40
C THR A 474 32.56 -0.74 18.43
N LEU A 475 32.18 0.09 17.46
CA LEU A 475 30.79 0.46 17.16
C LEU A 475 30.34 -0.34 15.93
N TYR A 476 29.07 -0.74 15.89
CA TYR A 476 28.57 -1.61 14.83
C TYR A 476 27.52 -0.91 13.96
N LEU A 477 27.81 -0.82 12.66
CA LEU A 477 26.88 -0.34 11.65
C LEU A 477 26.05 -1.52 11.12
N VAL A 478 24.74 -1.50 11.32
CA VAL A 478 23.82 -2.58 10.92
C VAL A 478 22.69 -2.07 10.03
N ASN A 479 21.90 -2.95 9.45
CA ASN A 479 20.77 -2.52 8.60
C ASN A 479 19.67 -1.86 9.43
N ASN A 480 19.27 -2.51 10.53
CA ASN A 480 18.29 -2.02 11.48
C ASN A 480 18.89 -2.03 12.89
N ALA A 481 19.01 -0.86 13.53
CA ALA A 481 19.61 -0.73 14.87
C ALA A 481 18.89 -1.59 15.92
N PHE A 482 17.57 -1.74 15.76
CA PHE A 482 16.70 -2.40 16.73
C PHE A 482 16.48 -3.89 16.46
N ALA A 483 17.17 -4.45 15.45
CA ALA A 483 17.20 -5.89 15.29
C ALA A 483 17.84 -6.53 16.55
N PRO A 484 17.37 -7.70 17.02
CA PRO A 484 17.99 -8.42 18.12
C PRO A 484 19.43 -8.80 17.73
N SER A 485 20.34 -8.79 18.70
CA SER A 485 21.71 -9.27 18.52
C SER A 485 21.99 -10.53 19.32
N ASP A 486 22.96 -11.31 18.87
CA ASP A 486 23.46 -12.49 19.58
C ASP A 486 24.30 -12.15 20.83
N SER A 487 24.82 -10.93 20.88
CA SER A 487 25.71 -10.42 21.92
C SER A 487 25.44 -8.93 22.21
N PRO A 488 25.87 -8.40 23.39
CA PRO A 488 25.72 -6.99 23.73
C PRO A 488 26.49 -6.11 22.74
N MET A 489 25.87 -5.16 22.05
CA MET A 489 26.55 -4.40 20.99
C MET A 489 26.05 -2.96 20.95
N ALA A 490 26.97 -2.00 20.78
CA ALA A 490 26.63 -0.62 20.48
C ALA A 490 26.36 -0.49 18.98
N LYS A 491 25.08 -0.42 18.60
CA LYS A 491 24.65 -0.53 17.20
C LYS A 491 23.94 0.74 16.74
N PHE A 492 24.15 1.09 15.48
CA PHE A 492 23.37 2.12 14.80
C PHE A 492 23.04 1.66 13.39
N GLY A 493 21.89 2.13 12.89
CA GLY A 493 21.23 1.59 11.71
C GLY A 493 21.47 2.41 10.45
N LEU A 494 21.51 1.71 9.31
CA LEU A 494 21.47 2.28 7.97
C LEU A 494 20.04 2.56 7.46
N TYR A 495 19.02 2.17 8.23
CA TYR A 495 17.62 2.44 7.92
C TYR A 495 17.41 3.94 7.67
N ARG A 496 16.74 4.27 6.56
CA ARG A 496 16.54 5.64 6.02
C ARG A 496 17.81 6.45 5.70
N LYS A 497 19.00 5.86 5.79
CA LYS A 497 20.30 6.54 5.57
C LYS A 497 21.05 6.02 4.33
N ARG A 498 20.51 5.02 3.61
CA ARG A 498 21.14 4.41 2.43
C ARG A 498 21.01 5.24 1.15
N SER A 499 21.90 4.97 0.20
CA SER A 499 21.92 5.57 -1.13
C SER A 499 22.64 4.66 -2.13
N LEU A 500 22.40 4.87 -3.43
CA LEU A 500 23.17 4.25 -4.53
C LEU A 500 24.40 5.08 -4.92
N ALA A 501 24.72 6.08 -4.11
CA ALA A 501 25.96 6.84 -4.14
C ALA A 501 26.40 7.03 -2.69
N VAL A 502 27.67 6.74 -2.39
CA VAL A 502 28.19 6.84 -1.02
C VAL A 502 28.18 8.33 -0.61
N PRO A 503 27.44 8.71 0.44
CA PRO A 503 27.45 10.07 0.93
C PRO A 503 28.78 10.39 1.62
N GLN A 504 29.18 11.65 1.67
CA GLN A 504 30.40 12.05 2.39
C GLN A 504 30.30 11.83 3.90
N ALA A 505 29.09 11.96 4.45
CA ALA A 505 28.74 11.68 5.84
C ALA A 505 27.30 11.14 5.90
N LEU A 506 27.02 10.24 6.84
CA LEU A 506 25.65 9.82 7.13
C LEU A 506 24.87 10.94 7.84
N PRO A 507 23.54 11.03 7.64
CA PRO A 507 22.69 11.91 8.44
C PRO A 507 22.87 11.60 9.93
N SER A 508 23.23 12.60 10.73
CA SER A 508 23.46 12.48 12.17
C SER A 508 22.18 12.32 12.99
N THR A 509 21.03 12.63 12.38
CA THR A 509 19.70 12.45 12.98
C THR A 509 19.54 11.01 13.46
N ASP A 510 19.09 10.86 14.70
CA ASP A 510 18.77 9.58 15.36
C ASP A 510 19.95 8.68 15.73
N ILE A 511 21.19 8.95 15.30
CA ILE A 511 22.36 8.10 15.63
C ILE A 511 22.60 8.01 17.14
N SER A 512 22.56 9.14 17.85
CA SER A 512 22.73 9.17 19.31
C SER A 512 21.61 8.46 20.05
N SER A 513 20.37 8.62 19.57
CA SER A 513 19.19 7.94 20.12
C SER A 513 19.27 6.42 19.91
N GLU A 514 19.61 5.98 18.70
CA GLU A 514 19.83 4.56 18.36
C GLU A 514 20.94 3.95 19.21
N LEU A 515 22.08 4.63 19.36
CA LEU A 515 23.18 4.17 20.19
C LEU A 515 22.77 4.09 21.68
N GLY A 516 22.13 5.12 22.22
CA GLY A 516 21.69 5.11 23.62
C GLY A 516 20.72 3.97 23.91
N GLN A 517 19.75 3.73 23.03
CA GLN A 517 18.78 2.65 23.17
C GLN A 517 19.42 1.27 22.98
N THR A 518 20.28 1.08 21.99
CA THR A 518 20.93 -0.23 21.73
C THR A 518 21.91 -0.61 22.84
N ILE A 519 22.65 0.36 23.38
CA ILE A 519 23.53 0.18 24.53
C ILE A 519 22.71 -0.21 25.76
N GLY A 520 21.66 0.55 26.09
CA GLY A 520 20.80 0.26 27.24
C GLY A 520 20.10 -1.09 27.14
N ASN A 521 19.64 -1.48 25.95
CA ASN A 521 19.00 -2.77 25.73
C ASN A 521 20.00 -3.95 25.77
N SER A 522 21.25 -3.71 25.39
CA SER A 522 22.31 -4.72 25.38
C SER A 522 22.84 -5.03 26.78
N CYS A 523 22.94 -4.03 27.65
CA CYS A 523 23.53 -4.14 28.99
C CYS A 523 22.45 -3.90 30.05
N LYS A 524 21.70 -4.96 30.40
CA LYS A 524 20.53 -4.89 31.30
C LYS A 524 20.85 -4.52 32.75
N ASP A 525 22.11 -4.66 33.16
CA ASP A 525 22.54 -4.48 34.55
C ASP A 525 22.90 -3.02 34.88
N VAL A 526 22.84 -2.10 33.90
CA VAL A 526 23.16 -0.67 34.10
C VAL A 526 21.95 0.21 33.83
N GLN A 527 21.84 1.34 34.52
CA GLN A 527 20.73 2.28 34.34
C GLN A 527 20.67 2.83 32.91
N ALA A 528 19.46 2.91 32.35
CA ALA A 528 19.23 3.43 31.01
C ALA A 528 19.68 4.89 30.84
N SER A 529 19.66 5.68 31.91
CA SER A 529 20.19 7.05 31.96
C SER A 529 21.69 7.11 31.66
N SER A 530 22.48 6.17 32.17
CA SER A 530 23.93 6.08 31.95
C SER A 530 24.26 5.71 30.50
N ALA A 531 23.46 4.83 29.88
CA ALA A 531 23.56 4.49 28.46
C ALA A 531 23.20 5.68 27.54
N LEU A 532 22.16 6.44 27.90
CA LEU A 532 21.76 7.63 27.17
C LEU A 532 22.83 8.73 27.27
N TYR A 533 23.40 8.93 28.46
CA TYR A 533 24.49 9.88 28.71
C TYR A 533 25.73 9.54 27.87
N LEU A 534 26.13 8.26 27.84
CA LEU A 534 27.26 7.78 27.03
C LEU A 534 27.06 8.05 25.53
N ALA A 535 25.83 7.95 25.04
CA ALA A 535 25.49 8.22 23.64
C ALA A 535 25.24 9.71 23.33
N THR A 536 25.28 10.60 24.32
CA THR A 536 24.95 12.02 24.13
C THR A 536 26.13 12.78 23.50
N PRO A 537 25.92 13.49 22.37
CA PRO A 537 27.01 14.13 21.63
C PRO A 537 27.41 15.52 22.17
N ALA A 538 26.57 16.14 23.00
CA ALA A 538 26.80 17.45 23.59
C ALA A 538 26.85 17.36 25.12
N PRO A 539 27.59 18.26 25.81
CA PRO A 539 27.48 18.39 27.26
C PRO A 539 26.03 18.70 27.64
N GLY A 540 25.47 17.91 28.56
CA GLY A 540 24.07 18.01 28.96
C GLY A 540 23.71 19.37 29.56
N SER A 541 22.40 19.67 29.60
CA SER A 541 21.86 20.75 30.43
C SER A 541 22.38 20.58 31.87
N PRO A 542 22.72 21.66 32.61
CA PRO A 542 23.14 21.58 34.02
C PRO A 542 22.16 20.83 34.94
N ASP A 543 20.93 20.55 34.48
CA ASP A 543 19.90 19.79 35.19
C ASP A 543 20.10 18.27 35.19
N ASN A 544 21.00 17.73 34.36
CA ASN A 544 21.31 16.28 34.31
C ASN A 544 22.76 16.04 34.76
N PRO A 545 23.00 15.71 36.05
CA PRO A 545 24.34 15.41 36.54
C PRO A 545 24.92 14.18 35.80
N PRO A 546 26.25 14.14 35.60
CA PRO A 546 26.90 12.97 35.02
C PRO A 546 26.62 11.73 35.88
N PRO A 547 26.38 10.56 35.25
CA PRO A 547 26.20 9.30 35.95
C PRO A 547 27.50 8.91 36.69
N PRO A 548 27.43 7.99 37.67
CA PRO A 548 28.60 7.45 38.34
C PRO A 548 29.61 6.90 37.33
N GLU A 549 30.90 7.16 37.56
CA GLU A 549 31.96 6.66 36.68
C GLU A 549 31.97 5.11 36.61
N GLU A 550 31.61 4.45 37.71
CA GLU A 550 31.46 2.99 37.78
C GLU A 550 30.46 2.44 36.76
N ASP A 551 29.32 3.13 36.55
CA ASP A 551 28.31 2.74 35.57
C ASP A 551 28.86 2.82 34.14
N LEU A 552 29.67 3.85 33.85
CA LEU A 552 30.27 4.05 32.52
C LEU A 552 31.34 2.99 32.21
N ILE A 553 32.13 2.61 33.21
CA ILE A 553 33.11 1.52 33.11
C ILE A 553 32.41 0.18 32.91
N GLN A 554 31.33 -0.09 33.64
CA GLN A 554 30.56 -1.32 33.52
C GLN A 554 29.90 -1.46 32.15
N LEU A 555 29.36 -0.37 31.59
CA LEU A 555 28.86 -0.33 30.20
C LEU A 555 29.95 -0.65 29.19
N GLN A 556 31.14 -0.06 29.37
CA GLN A 556 32.26 -0.29 28.47
C GLN A 556 32.73 -1.76 28.49
N HIS A 557 32.81 -2.39 29.67
CA HIS A 557 33.15 -3.81 29.79
C HIS A 557 32.09 -4.72 29.15
N CYS A 558 30.80 -4.49 29.46
CA CYS A 558 29.69 -5.24 28.87
C CYS A 558 29.71 -5.22 27.33
N LEU A 559 29.92 -4.05 26.73
CA LEU A 559 29.93 -3.89 25.27
C LEU A 559 31.18 -4.50 24.61
N ASN A 560 32.34 -4.41 25.27
CA ASN A 560 33.57 -5.03 24.79
C ASN A 560 33.60 -6.56 25.02
N GLY A 561 32.65 -7.11 25.78
CA GLY A 561 32.59 -8.53 26.12
C GLY A 561 33.66 -8.94 27.14
N GLN A 562 33.99 -8.03 28.06
CA GLN A 562 34.98 -8.20 29.14
C GLN A 562 34.30 -8.46 30.48
#